data_AF-A0A959S7D4-F1
#
_entry.id   AF-A0A959S7D4-F1
#
_cell.length_a   1.000
_cell.length_b   1.000
_cell.length_c   1.000
_cell.angle_alpha   90.00
_cell.angle_beta   90.00
_cell.angle_gamma   90.00
#
_symmetry.space_group_name_H-M   'P 1'
#
loop_
_entity.id
_entity.type
_entity.pdbx_description
1 polymer ?
#
loop_
_entity_poly.entity_id
_entity_poly.type
_entity_poly.pdbx_seq_one_letter_code
_entity_poly.pdbx_strand_id
1 'polypeptide(L)' 'MAKVTIDNIEIEVPDGTTILQAARMIGERNSADRYVVPPTMCYYSSLKTSGGYCRTCIVKVTKG' A
#
# COMPACT_ATOMS: atom_id res chain seq x y z
N MET A 1 7.23 -5.47 -13.77
CA MET A 1 5.89 -4.97 -13.34
C MET A 1 5.19 -6.15 -12.70
N ALA A 2 4.99 -6.07 -11.39
CA ALA A 2 4.31 -7.10 -10.63
C ALA A 2 2.79 -6.86 -10.69
N LYS A 3 2.02 -7.93 -10.95
CA LYS A 3 0.57 -7.92 -10.87
C LYS A 3 0.15 -8.35 -9.46
N VAL A 4 -0.58 -7.49 -8.76
CA VAL A 4 -1.02 -7.74 -7.38
C VAL A 4 -2.51 -7.48 -7.22
N THR A 5 -3.14 -8.17 -6.28
CA THR A 5 -4.55 -8.01 -5.94
C THR A 5 -4.68 -7.56 -4.49
N ILE A 6 -5.33 -6.42 -4.26
CA ILE A 6 -5.62 -5.88 -2.92
C ILE A 6 -7.14 -5.75 -2.82
N ASP A 7 -7.76 -6.46 -1.88
CA ASP A 7 -9.22 -6.46 -1.65
C ASP A 7 -10.06 -6.63 -2.94
N ASN A 8 -9.67 -7.59 -3.79
CA ASN A 8 -10.27 -7.90 -5.11
C ASN A 8 -10.03 -6.85 -6.22
N ILE A 9 -9.19 -5.85 -5.97
CA ILE A 9 -8.79 -4.86 -6.97
C ILE A 9 -7.42 -5.25 -7.51
N GLU A 10 -7.35 -5.48 -8.82
CA GLU A 10 -6.11 -5.86 -9.49
C GLU A 10 -5.37 -4.65 -10.04
N ILE A 11 -4.07 -4.58 -9.79
CA ILE A 11 -3.20 -3.50 -10.26
C ILE A 11 -1.83 -4.04 -10.71
N GLU A 12 -1.23 -3.33 -11.67
CA GLU A 12 0.17 -3.50 -12.03
C GLU A 12 1.00 -2.41 -11.36
N VAL A 13 2.10 -2.82 -10.72
CA VAL A 13 3.01 -1.92 -10.02
C VAL A 13 4.46 -2.14 -10.47
N PRO A 14 5.31 -1.10 -10.46
CA PRO A 14 6.75 -1.25 -10.66
C PRO A 14 7.38 -2.17 -9.61
N ASP A 15 8.43 -2.86 -10.00
CA ASP A 15 9.17 -3.73 -9.08
C ASP A 15 9.81 -2.87 -7.97
N GLY A 16 9.81 -3.36 -6.73
CA GLY A 16 10.26 -2.59 -5.56
C GLY A 16 9.21 -1.66 -4.94
N THR A 17 7.99 -1.60 -5.50
CA THR A 17 6.87 -0.88 -4.88
C THR A 17 6.43 -1.56 -3.59
N THR A 18 6.25 -0.79 -2.51
CA THR A 18 5.74 -1.34 -1.24
C THR A 18 4.23 -1.58 -1.30
N ILE A 19 3.71 -2.51 -0.47
CA ILE A 19 2.27 -2.78 -0.38
C ILE A 19 1.47 -1.51 -0.04
N LEU A 20 1.99 -0.66 0.85
CA LEU A 20 1.37 0.63 1.23
C LEU A 20 1.25 1.58 0.03
N GLN A 21 2.30 1.68 -0.80
CA GLN A 21 2.27 2.53 -2.00
C GLN A 21 1.31 1.96 -3.05
N ALA A 22 1.30 0.65 -3.24
CA ALA A 22 0.37 -0.04 -4.14
C ALA A 22 -1.10 0.25 -3.74
N ALA A 23 -1.42 0.18 -2.44
CA ALA A 23 -2.74 0.53 -1.93
C ALA A 23 -3.08 2.02 -2.16
N ARG A 24 -2.14 2.94 -1.96
CA ARG A 24 -2.33 4.38 -2.25
C ARG A 24 -2.61 4.64 -3.72
N MET A 25 -1.94 3.95 -4.63
CA MET A 25 -2.21 4.06 -6.07
C MET A 25 -3.66 3.68 -6.41
N ILE A 26 -4.27 2.73 -5.69
CA ILE A 26 -5.70 2.42 -5.84
C ILE A 26 -6.56 3.55 -5.29
N GLY A 27 -6.32 3.97 -4.04
CA GLY A 27 -7.13 5.00 -3.38
C GLY A 27 -7.04 6.40 -4.03
N GLU A 28 -6.00 6.66 -4.81
CA GLU A 28 -5.86 7.88 -5.62
C GLU A 28 -6.67 7.83 -6.93
N ARG A 29 -6.90 6.64 -7.49
CA ARG A 29 -7.69 6.46 -8.73
C ARG A 29 -9.18 6.65 -8.51
N ASN A 30 -9.70 6.19 -7.37
CA ASN A 30 -11.13 6.21 -7.06
C ASN A 30 -11.37 6.46 -5.58
N SER A 31 -12.22 7.43 -5.27
CA SER A 31 -12.58 7.78 -3.88
C SER A 31 -13.35 6.67 -3.17
N ALA A 32 -14.10 5.84 -3.91
CA ALA A 32 -14.82 4.70 -3.34
C ALA A 32 -13.87 3.61 -2.84
N ASP A 33 -12.66 3.53 -3.38
CA ASP A 33 -11.68 2.47 -3.07
C ASP A 33 -10.65 2.90 -2.01
N ARG A 34 -10.80 4.09 -1.40
CA ARG A 34 -9.87 4.57 -0.36
C ARG A 34 -9.78 3.67 0.87
N TYR A 35 -10.78 2.82 1.11
CA TYR A 35 -10.77 1.88 2.23
C TYR A 35 -9.60 0.88 2.18
N VAL A 36 -9.04 0.62 0.98
CA VAL A 36 -7.88 -0.28 0.83
C VAL A 36 -6.58 0.34 1.34
N VAL A 37 -6.54 1.66 1.56
CA VAL A 37 -5.34 2.37 2.02
C VAL A 37 -5.23 2.25 3.53
N PRO A 38 -4.27 1.48 4.06
CA PRO A 38 -4.15 1.33 5.50
C PRO A 38 -3.67 2.65 6.14
N PRO A 39 -4.09 2.94 7.38
CA PRO A 39 -3.65 4.13 8.08
C PRO A 39 -2.14 4.06 8.37
N THR A 40 -1.48 5.21 8.33
CA THR A 40 -0.05 5.31 8.65
C THR A 40 0.26 6.63 9.35
N MET A 41 0.99 6.52 10.46
CA MET A 41 1.48 7.69 11.21
C MET A 41 2.99 7.90 11.05
N CYS A 42 3.77 6.84 10.90
CA CYS A 42 5.24 6.90 10.92
C CYS A 42 5.91 6.82 9.54
N TYR A 43 5.16 6.72 8.44
CA TYR A 43 5.71 6.62 7.09
C TYR A 43 5.66 7.97 6.37
N TYR A 44 6.82 8.41 5.88
CA TYR A 44 6.94 9.62 5.07
C TYR A 44 7.92 9.38 3.91
N SER A 45 7.43 9.45 2.68
CA SER A 45 8.14 9.00 1.48
C SER A 45 9.49 9.69 1.24
N SER A 46 9.63 10.94 1.68
CA SER A 46 10.87 11.71 1.54
C SER A 46 11.97 11.32 2.54
N LEU A 47 11.63 10.59 3.62
CA LEU A 47 12.57 10.16 4.65
C LEU A 47 12.92 8.68 4.48
N LYS A 48 14.21 8.40 4.25
CA LYS A 48 14.73 7.03 4.05
C LYS A 48 14.48 6.10 5.24
N THR A 49 14.51 6.62 6.47
CA THR A 49 14.40 5.82 7.70
C THR A 49 13.01 5.90 8.34
N SER A 50 11.96 6.11 7.53
CA SER A 50 10.58 6.15 8.00
C SER A 50 9.83 4.83 7.73
N GLY A 51 8.72 4.60 8.44
CA GLY A 51 7.90 3.40 8.30
C GLY A 51 8.22 2.30 9.33
N GLY A 52 7.23 1.49 9.67
CA GLY A 52 7.38 0.33 10.55
C GLY A 52 7.33 0.59 12.07
N TYR A 53 7.35 1.85 12.53
CA TYR A 53 7.33 2.16 13.97
C TYR A 53 5.93 2.11 14.60
N CYS A 54 4.94 2.76 13.98
CA CYS A 54 3.59 2.88 14.55
C CYS A 54 2.73 1.62 14.40
N ARG A 55 3.14 0.68 13.52
CA ARG A 55 2.45 -0.59 13.25
C ARG A 55 0.97 -0.46 12.83
N THR A 56 0.49 0.72 12.46
CA THR A 56 -0.90 0.91 12.01
C THR A 56 -1.15 0.39 10.60
N CYS A 57 -0.09 0.26 9.78
CA CYS A 57 -0.16 -0.22 8.40
C CYS A 57 0.03 -1.74 8.27
N ILE A 58 -0.33 -2.51 9.30
CA ILE A 58 -0.28 -3.98 9.25
C ILE A 58 -1.37 -4.48 8.29
N VAL A 59 -1.02 -5.45 7.46
CA VAL A 59 -1.91 -6.09 6.48
C VAL A 59 -1.73 -7.60 6.51
N LYS A 60 -2.73 -8.32 6.00
CA LYS A 60 -2.66 -9.78 5.82
C LYS A 60 -2.22 -10.09 4.39
N VAL A 61 -1.14 -10.87 4.26
CA VAL A 61 -0.66 -11.39 2.97
C VAL A 61 -1.11 -12.84 2.83
N THR A 62 -1.77 -13.17 1.72
CA THR A 62 -2.29 -14.53 1.45
C THR A 62 -1.32 -15.40 0.69
N LYS A 63 -0.45 -14.81 -0.13
CA LYS A 63 0.61 -15.47 -0.89
C LYS A 63 1.86 -14.58 -0.84
N GLY A 64 2.96 -15.12 -0.35
CA GLY A 64 4.26 -14.46 -0.26
C GLY A 64 5.32 -15.26 -1.00
#